data_AF-A0A3D1YJU2-F1
#
_entry.id   AF-A0A3D1YJU2-F1
#
_cell.length_a   1.000
_cell.length_b   1.000
_cell.length_c   1.000
_cell.angle_alpha   90.00
_cell.angle_beta   90.00
_cell.angle_gamma   90.00
#
_symmetry.space_group_name_H-M   'P 1'
#
loop_
_entity.id
_entity.type
_entity.pdbx_description
1 polymer ?
#
loop_
_entity_poly.entity_id
_entity_poly.type
_entity_poly.pdbx_seq_one_letter_code
_entity_poly.pdbx_strand_id
1 'polypeptide(L)' 'LLPAFKDRTDEHALEILKDLYPDRHVTNLDARVLFAMGGGIHCITQQEPALP' A
#
# COMPACT_ATOMS: atom_id res chain seq x y z
N LEU A 1 -2.35 -3.27 -1.55
CA LEU A 1 -2.60 -2.34 -0.43
C LEU A 1 -1.60 -1.20 -0.54
N LEU A 2 -2.08 0.03 -0.67
CA LEU A 2 -1.24 1.23 -0.67
C LEU A 2 -1.38 1.90 0.71
N PRO A 3 -0.30 2.04 1.50
CA PRO A 3 -0.39 2.79 2.75
C PRO A 3 -0.60 4.28 2.46
N ALA A 4 -1.56 4.89 3.15
CA ALA A 4 -1.93 6.30 3.03
C ALA A 4 -1.59 7.08 4.31
N PHE A 5 -1.27 8.36 4.15
CA PHE A 5 -0.87 9.26 5.23
C PHE A 5 -1.93 10.30 5.60
N LYS A 6 -3.10 10.29 4.94
CA LYS A 6 -4.03 11.44 4.86
C LYS A 6 -3.33 12.69 4.34
N ASP A 7 -2.45 12.49 3.36
CA ASP A 7 -1.74 13.57 2.70
C ASP A 7 -2.38 13.86 1.33
N ARG A 8 -2.23 15.10 0.84
CA ARG A 8 -2.73 15.53 -0.47
C ARG A 8 -2.17 14.69 -1.63
N THR A 9 -1.06 13.99 -1.43
CA THR A 9 -0.41 13.17 -2.46
C THR A 9 -0.88 11.71 -2.50
N ASP A 10 -1.71 11.27 -1.54
CA ASP A 10 -2.19 9.88 -1.45
C ASP A 10 -2.98 9.45 -2.71
N GLU A 11 -3.75 10.35 -3.31
CA GLU A 11 -4.49 10.09 -4.56
C GLU A 11 -3.56 9.93 -5.76
N HIS A 12 -2.54 10.79 -5.87
CA HIS A 12 -1.58 10.69 -6.96
C HIS A 12 -0.79 9.37 -6.92
N ALA A 13 -0.39 8.93 -5.71
CA ALA A 13 0.26 7.63 -5.53
C ALA A 13 -0.67 6.46 -5.90
N LEU A 14 -1.96 6.57 -5.59
CA LEU A 14 -2.96 5.56 -5.94
C LEU A 14 -3.10 5.40 -7.45
N GLU A 15 -3.20 6.51 -8.20
CA GLU A 15 -3.35 6.46 -9.66
C GLU A 15 -2.10 5.85 -10.34
N ILE A 16 -0.90 6.24 -9.91
CA ILE A 16 0.35 5.62 -10.42
C ILE A 16 0.33 4.10 -10.23
N LEU A 17 -0.08 3.62 -9.04
CA LEU A 17 -0.10 2.18 -8.78
C LEU A 17 -1.22 1.45 -9.53
N LYS A 18 -2.37 2.09 -9.77
CA LYS A 18 -3.42 1.51 -10.62
C LYS A 18 -2.92 1.32 -12.06
N ASP A 19 -2.22 2.31 -12.59
CA ASP A 19 -1.66 2.25 -13.95
C ASP A 19 -0.58 1.17 -14.07
N LEU A 20 0.26 1.00 -13.05
CA LEU A 20 1.32 -0.03 -13.03
C LEU A 20 0.78 -1.45 -12.81
N TYR A 21 -0.36 -1.61 -12.16
CA TYR A 21 -0.96 -2.90 -11.82
C TYR A 21 -2.42 -2.99 -12.28
N PRO A 22 -2.70 -2.90 -13.59
CA PRO A 22 -4.06 -2.78 -14.12
C PRO A 22 -4.95 -4.00 -13.80
N ASP A 23 -4.35 -5.18 -13.64
CA ASP A 23 -5.06 -6.42 -13.29
C ASP A 23 -5.24 -6.62 -11.77
N ARG A 24 -4.84 -5.64 -10.95
CA ARG A 24 -4.92 -5.73 -9.48
C ARG A 24 -5.79 -4.62 -8.90
N HIS A 25 -6.54 -4.96 -7.88
CA HIS A 25 -7.27 -3.96 -7.09
C HIS A 25 -6.31 -3.24 -6.13
N VAL A 26 -5.94 -2.01 -6.48
CA VAL A 26 -5.16 -1.11 -5.62
C VAL A 26 -6.12 -0.29 -4.76
N THR A 27 -5.91 -0.32 -3.44
CA THR A 27 -6.74 0.41 -2.47
C THR A 27 -5.87 1.08 -1.41
N ASN A 28 -6.29 2.29 -1.00
CA ASN A 28 -5.65 3.06 0.06
C ASN A 28 -6.08 2.55 1.43
N LEU A 29 -5.11 2.44 2.34
CA LEU A 29 -5.33 2.06 3.73
C LEU A 29 -4.64 3.06 4.66
N ASP A 30 -5.38 3.66 5.60
CA ASP A 30 -4.80 4.56 6.61
C ASP A 30 -3.77 3.80 7.45
N ALA A 31 -2.50 4.12 7.27
CA ALA A 31 -1.38 3.42 7.88
C ALA A 31 -0.65 4.28 8.92
N ARG A 32 -1.20 5.44 9.31
CA ARG A 32 -0.53 6.41 10.21
C ARG A 32 -0.09 5.82 11.54
N VAL A 33 -0.84 4.87 12.09
CA VAL A 33 -0.46 4.17 13.33
C VAL A 33 0.78 3.29 13.12
N LEU A 34 0.87 2.58 11.98
CA LEU A 34 2.05 1.77 11.66
C LEU A 34 3.28 2.68 11.51
N PHE A 35 3.13 3.82 10.85
CA PHE A 35 4.20 4.78 10.67
C PHE A 35 4.68 5.38 12.01
N ALA A 36 3.77 5.65 12.93
CA ALA A 36 4.11 6.10 14.29
C ALA A 36 4.94 5.05 15.08
N MET A 37 4.85 3.77 14.69
CA MET A 37 5.65 2.67 15.25
C MET A 37 6.93 2.37 14.46
N GLY A 38 7.25 3.17 13.44
CA GLY A 38 8.50 3.08 12.67
C GLY A 38 8.44 2.18 11.42
N GLY A 39 7.25 1.78 10.95
CA GLY A 39 7.11 0.91 9.78
C GLY A 39 5.88 1.21 8.92
N GLY A 40 5.75 0.53 7.78
CA GLY A 40 4.57 0.58 6.91
C GLY A 40 3.95 -0.80 6.70
N ILE A 41 2.94 -0.90 5.83
CA ILE A 41 2.27 -2.17 5.50
C ILE A 41 3.29 -3.22 5.04
N HIS A 42 4.22 -2.85 4.15
CA HIS A 42 5.27 -3.76 3.67
C HIS A 42 6.15 -4.30 4.80
N CYS A 43 6.44 -3.49 5.83
CA CYS A 43 7.30 -3.86 6.95
C CYS A 43 6.70 -4.95 7.85
N ILE A 44 5.39 -5.17 7.79
CA ILE A 44 4.65 -6.10 8.66
C ILE A 44 4.00 -7.26 7.90
N THR A 45 4.32 -7.42 6.62
CA THR A 45 3.80 -8.49 5.78
C THR A 45 4.94 -9.32 5.21
N GLN A 46 4.76 -10.63 5.16
CA GLN A 46 5.64 -11.54 4.43
C GLN A 46 4.76 -12.35 3.47
N GLN A 47 4.99 -12.23 2.17
CA GLN A 47 4.28 -13.06 1.19
C GLN A 47 4.90 -14.46 1.15
N GLU A 48 4.03 -15.47 1.10
CA GLU A 48 4.39 -16.86 0.82
C GLU A 48 3.87 -17.22 -0.59
N PRO A 49 4.75 -17.64 -1.52
CA PRO A 49 4.32 -18.11 -2.83
C PRO A 49 3.43 -19.35 -2.73
N ALA A 50 2.45 -19.48 -3.64
CA ALA A 50 1.71 -20.72 -3.79
C ALA A 50 2.63 -21.83 -4.33
N LEU A 51 2.28 -23.09 -4.04
CA LEU A 51 2.90 -24.24 -4.70
C LEU A 51 2.66 -24.19 -6.23
N PRO A 52 3.53 -24.83 -7.02
CA PRO A 52 3.35 -24.93 -8.47
C PRO A 52 2.02 -25.56 -8.88
#